data_AF-A0A4P9Y7X5-F1
#
_entry.id   AF-A0A4P9Y7X5-F1
#
_cell.length_a   1.000
_cell.length_b   1.000
_cell.length_c   1.000
_cell.angle_alpha   90.00
_cell.angle_beta   90.00
_cell.angle_gamma   90.00
#
_symmetry.space_group_name_H-M   'P 1'
#
loop_
_entity.id
_entity.type
_entity.pdbx_description
1 polymer ?
#
loop_
_entity_poly.entity_id
_entity_poly.type
_entity_poly.pdbx_seq_one_letter_code
_entity_poly.pdbx_strand_id
1 'polypeptide(L)' 'MSSNADAEPVMRVSREELRQERVPLEWRDYCAHKLIPLNKCRRATLFMPWKCQDERHDYEKCQYLE' A
#
# COMPACT_ATOMS: atom_id res chain seq x y z
N MET A 1 -25.63 -0.84 -8.17
CA MET A 1 -24.71 -1.92 -8.60
C MET A 1 -23.49 -1.88 -7.68
N SER A 2 -23.61 -2.38 -6.45
CA SER A 2 -22.45 -2.59 -5.57
C SER A 2 -22.48 -4.05 -5.17
N SER A 3 -21.79 -4.87 -5.95
CA SER A 3 -21.49 -6.24 -5.59
C SER A 3 -20.53 -6.21 -4.40
N ASN A 4 -20.87 -6.93 -3.34
CA ASN A 4 -20.09 -7.19 -2.12
C ASN A 4 -18.76 -7.94 -2.38
N ALA A 5 -18.08 -7.67 -3.49
CA ALA A 5 -16.81 -8.30 -3.88
C ALA A 5 -15.59 -7.63 -3.23
N ASP A 6 -15.77 -6.48 -2.56
CA ASP A 6 -14.69 -5.75 -1.89
C ASP A 6 -14.36 -6.28 -0.48
N ALA A 7 -15.06 -7.34 -0.01
CA ALA A 7 -14.96 -7.82 1.37
C ALA A 7 -13.97 -8.98 1.59
N GLU A 8 -13.46 -9.63 0.54
CA GLU A 8 -12.45 -10.67 0.71
C GLU A 8 -11.03 -10.10 0.56
N PRO A 9 -10.08 -10.44 1.44
CA PRO A 9 -8.71 -9.95 1.36
C PRO A 9 -8.01 -10.57 0.15
N VAL A 10 -7.96 -9.82 -0.95
CA VAL A 10 -7.28 -10.24 -2.19
C VAL A 10 -5.89 -9.60 -2.23
N MET A 11 -4.86 -10.42 -2.39
CA MET A 11 -3.49 -9.93 -2.60
C MET A 11 -3.38 -9.33 -4.01
N ARG A 12 -3.29 -8.00 -4.08
CA ARG A 12 -3.23 -7.25 -5.35
C ARG A 12 -1.81 -7.05 -5.91
N VAL A 13 -0.79 -7.53 -5.20
CA VAL A 13 0.63 -7.43 -5.60
C VAL A 13 1.23 -8.81 -5.77
N SER A 14 2.09 -8.99 -6.76
CA SER A 14 2.86 -10.22 -6.91
C SER A 14 4.00 -10.33 -5.89
N ARG A 15 4.38 -11.56 -5.51
CA ARG A 15 5.54 -11.78 -4.62
C ARG A 15 6.85 -11.24 -5.20
N GLU A 16 6.97 -11.25 -6.53
CA GLU A 16 8.14 -10.74 -7.24
C GLU A 16 8.25 -9.22 -7.12
N GLU A 17 7.13 -8.51 -7.28
CA GLU A 17 7.08 -7.05 -7.17
C GLU A 17 7.40 -6.57 -5.74
N LEU A 18 6.90 -7.27 -4.71
CA LEU A 18 7.27 -6.99 -3.31
C LEU A 18 8.78 -7.15 -3.05
N ARG A 19 9.42 -8.11 -3.73
CA ARG A 19 10.87 -8.33 -3.65
C ARG A 19 11.64 -7.22 -4.37
N GLN A 20 11.18 -6.82 -5.56
CA GLN A 20 11.80 -5.75 -6.35
C GLN A 20 11.76 -4.40 -5.61
N GLU A 21 10.63 -4.08 -4.98
CA GLU A 21 10.44 -2.84 -4.21
C GLU A 21 11.09 -2.88 -2.81
N ARG A 22 11.68 -4.04 -2.44
CA ARG A 22 12.35 -4.29 -1.16
C ARG A 22 11.42 -4.04 0.05
N VAL A 23 10.18 -4.49 -0.04
CA VAL A 23 9.22 -4.40 1.07
C VAL A 23 9.63 -5.41 2.16
N PRO A 24 9.83 -4.97 3.42
CA PRO A 24 10.10 -5.85 4.56
C PRO A 24 9.00 -6.89 4.75
N LEU A 25 9.32 -8.07 5.27
CA LEU A 25 8.35 -9.16 5.46
C LEU A 25 7.14 -8.75 6.30
N GLU A 26 7.37 -7.88 7.29
CA GLU A 26 6.36 -7.33 8.20
C GLU A 26 5.27 -6.54 7.47
N TRP A 27 5.57 -5.98 6.29
CA TRP A 27 4.65 -5.12 5.53
C TRP A 27 4.19 -5.75 4.21
N ARG A 28 4.30 -7.09 4.09
CA ARG A 28 3.80 -7.86 2.93
C ARG A 28 2.39 -8.37 3.18
N ASP A 29 1.52 -7.47 3.60
CA ASP A 29 0.10 -7.68 3.87
C ASP A 29 -0.75 -7.52 2.60
N TYR A 30 -2.08 -7.63 2.74
CA TYR A 30 -3.00 -7.44 1.60
C TYR A 30 -3.01 -5.98 1.13
N CYS A 31 -2.60 -5.04 1.99
CA CYS A 31 -2.49 -3.60 1.72
C CYS A 31 -1.15 -3.17 1.09
N ALA A 32 -0.21 -4.08 0.87
CA ALA A 32 1.11 -3.77 0.32
C ALA A 32 1.06 -3.07 -1.06
N HIS A 33 -0.03 -3.24 -1.81
CA HIS A 33 -0.28 -2.54 -3.07
C HIS A 33 -0.41 -1.02 -2.92
N LYS A 34 -0.80 -0.53 -1.73
CA LYS A 34 -0.84 0.90 -1.38
C LYS A 34 0.49 1.39 -0.79
N LEU A 35 1.22 0.49 -0.13
CA LEU A 35 2.51 0.84 0.47
C LEU A 35 3.60 1.12 -0.57
N ILE A 36 3.60 0.39 -1.69
CA ILE A 36 4.54 0.61 -2.80
C ILE A 36 4.48 2.06 -3.33
N PRO A 37 3.31 2.60 -3.77
CA PRO A 37 3.22 3.98 -4.24
C PRO A 37 3.56 5.00 -3.16
N LEU A 38 3.18 4.76 -1.90
CA LEU A 38 3.58 5.61 -0.77
C LEU A 38 5.11 5.68 -0.61
N ASN A 39 5.80 4.54 -0.68
CA ASN A 39 7.26 4.50 -0.58
C ASN A 39 7.96 5.15 -1.78
N LYS A 40 7.37 5.04 -2.99
CA LYS A 40 7.85 5.76 -4.18
C LYS A 40 7.73 7.27 -3.99
N CYS A 41 6.57 7.76 -3.54
CA CYS A 41 6.37 9.18 -3.25
C CYS A 41 7.34 9.68 -2.16
N ARG A 42 7.50 8.93 -1.07
CA ARG A 42 8.43 9.27 0.02
C ARG A 42 9.87 9.38 -0.47
N ARG A 43 10.35 8.44 -1.29
CA ARG A 43 11.71 8.50 -1.87
C ARG A 43 11.87 9.70 -2.81
N ALA A 44 10.87 9.97 -3.66
CA ALA A 44 10.91 11.09 -4.61
C ALA A 44 10.87 12.47 -3.92
N THR A 45 10.18 12.56 -2.78
CA THR A 45 9.99 13.81 -2.02
C THR A 45 10.90 13.92 -0.80
N LEU A 46 11.92 13.07 -0.68
CA LEU A 46 12.83 13.05 0.47
C LEU A 46 12.10 12.97 1.82
N PHE A 47 11.02 12.19 1.87
CA PHE A 47 10.19 11.94 3.05
C PHE A 47 9.54 13.21 3.64
N MET A 48 9.24 14.20 2.80
CA MET A 48 8.48 15.39 3.23
C MET A 48 7.09 15.00 3.78
N PRO A 49 6.75 15.37 5.03
CA PRO A 49 5.54 14.87 5.69
C PRO A 49 4.21 15.38 5.12
N TRP A 50 4.23 16.46 4.32
CA TRP A 50 3.04 17.07 3.72
C TRP A 50 2.81 16.70 2.24
N LYS A 51 3.74 16.00 1.57
CA LYS A 51 3.67 15.75 0.12
C LYS A 51 2.92 14.48 -0.28
N CYS A 52 3.00 13.43 0.53
CA CYS A 52 2.43 12.10 0.22
C CYS A 52 1.25 11.77 1.14
N GLN A 53 0.43 12.77 1.46
CA GLN A 53 -0.67 12.64 2.44
C GLN A 53 -1.77 11.71 1.93
N ASP A 54 -2.11 11.81 0.65
CA ASP A 54 -3.20 11.02 0.05
C ASP A 54 -2.84 9.53 0.02
N GLU A 55 -1.64 9.18 -0.46
CA GLU A 55 -1.16 7.80 -0.46
C GLU A 55 -1.00 7.25 0.96
N ARG A 56 -0.67 8.12 1.92
CA ARG A 56 -0.58 7.74 3.33
C ARG A 56 -1.95 7.40 3.89
N HIS A 57 -2.93 8.28 3.70
CA HIS A 57 -4.30 8.04 4.15
C HIS A 57 -4.93 6.82 3.47
N ASP A 58 -4.64 6.60 2.18
CA ASP A 58 -5.09 5.40 1.46
C ASP A 58 -4.54 4.12 2.07
N TYR A 59 -3.24 4.10 2.39
CA TYR A 59 -2.60 2.96 3.04
C TYR A 59 -3.14 2.74 4.46
N GLU A 60 -3.25 3.81 5.26
CA GLU A 60 -3.80 3.76 6.63
C GLU A 60 -5.25 3.26 6.64
N LYS A 61 -6.09 3.73 5.70
CA LYS A 61 -7.47 3.27 5.56
C LYS A 61 -7.55 1.80 5.20
N CYS A 62 -6.65 1.32 4.33
CA CYS A 62 -6.58 -0.09 3.99
C CYS A 62 -6.27 -0.93 5.24
N GLN A 63 -5.22 -0.56 5.98
CA GLN A 63 -4.80 -1.26 7.20
C GLN A 63 -5.84 -1.24 8.32
N TYR A 64 -6.65 -0.18 8.39
CA TYR A 64 -7.73 -0.09 9.38
C TYR A 64 -8.91 -1.02 9.04
N LEU A 65 -9.15 -1.29 7.76
CA LEU A 65 -10.27 -2.11 7.28
C LEU A 65 -9.89 -3.58 7.04
N GLU A 66 -8.59 -3.90 7.11
CA GLU A 66 -8.03 -5.26 7.06
C GLU A 66 -8.37 -6.07 8.33
#